data_AF-A0A940B608-F1
#
_entry.id   AF-A0A940B608-F1
#
_cell.length_a   1.000
_cell.length_b   1.000
_cell.length_c   1.000
_cell.angle_alpha   90.00
_cell.angle_beta   90.00
_cell.angle_gamma   90.00
#
_symmetry.space_group_name_H-M   'P 1'
#
loop_
_entity.id
_entity.type
_entity.pdbx_description
1 polymer ?
#
loop_
_entity_poly.entity_id
_entity_poly.type
_entity_poly.pdbx_seq_one_letter_code
_entity_poly.pdbx_strand_id
1 'polypeptide(L)'
;MDNENKETEINAEAVEKSASDELTPFEILDRFLDARTAKEKIEILSEHSSQIDERLIGNIEASLDLPGGDGTLWQRIEYVMYCLRTKSRFETDRLR
;
A
#
# COMPACT_ATOMS: atom_id res chain seq x y z
N MET A 1 -46.15 29.85 0.26
CA MET A 1 -45.61 29.02 1.36
C MET A 1 -44.32 28.45 0.83
N ASP A 2 -43.32 29.31 0.87
CA ASP A 2 -41.94 29.02 0.50
C ASP A 2 -41.37 28.06 1.53
N ASN A 3 -40.77 26.96 1.08
CA ASN A 3 -39.68 26.37 1.86
C ASN A 3 -38.68 25.71 0.92
N GLU A 4 -37.63 26.49 0.68
CA GLU A 4 -36.35 26.11 0.11
C GLU A 4 -35.80 24.86 0.81
N ASN A 5 -35.57 23.78 0.08
CA ASN A 5 -34.73 22.70 0.60
C ASN A 5 -33.29 22.99 0.17
N LYS A 6 -32.56 23.56 1.13
CA LYS A 6 -31.16 23.96 1.06
C LYS A 6 -30.24 22.74 0.93
N GLU A 7 -29.19 22.95 0.16
CA GLU A 7 -27.99 22.14 0.03
C GLU A 7 -27.41 21.79 1.41
N THR A 8 -26.88 20.58 1.55
CA THR A 8 -25.73 20.38 2.44
C THR A 8 -24.90 19.23 1.88
N GLU A 9 -23.88 19.62 1.11
CA GLU A 9 -22.69 18.82 0.85
C GLU A 9 -22.06 18.43 2.19
N ILE A 10 -21.83 17.13 2.40
CA ILE A 10 -21.01 16.65 3.51
C ILE A 10 -19.73 16.06 2.94
N ASN A 11 -18.70 16.91 2.93
CA ASN A 11 -17.30 16.55 2.75
C ASN A 11 -16.93 15.44 3.73
N ALA A 12 -16.51 14.29 3.20
CA ALA A 12 -16.05 13.14 3.98
C ALA A 12 -14.52 13.12 4.17
N GLU A 13 -13.88 14.30 4.22
CA GLU A 13 -12.49 14.46 4.66
C GLU A 13 -12.45 14.78 6.16
N ALA A 14 -12.66 13.76 6.98
CA ALA A 14 -12.23 13.72 8.38
C ALA A 14 -12.46 12.31 8.93
N VAL A 15 -11.61 11.35 8.55
CA VAL A 15 -11.44 10.15 9.37
C VAL A 15 -10.25 10.37 10.27
N GLU A 16 -10.58 10.39 11.55
CA GLU A 16 -9.81 10.88 12.66
C GLU A 16 -8.57 10.04 12.93
N LYS A 17 -7.49 10.76 13.21
CA LYS A 17 -6.23 10.28 13.73
C LYS A 17 -6.42 9.77 15.17
N SER A 18 -6.89 8.52 15.33
CA SER A 18 -7.08 7.88 16.65
C SER A 18 -5.96 6.88 16.96
N ALA A 19 -4.97 7.34 17.73
CA ALA A 19 -4.23 6.62 18.78
C ALA A 19 -3.89 5.12 18.59
N SER A 20 -3.17 4.81 17.51
CA SER A 20 -2.01 3.92 17.48
C SER A 20 -1.26 4.31 16.20
N ASP A 21 0.05 4.57 16.24
CA ASP A 21 0.85 4.91 15.04
C ASP A 21 0.96 3.75 14.03
N GLU A 22 0.25 2.64 14.26
CA GLU A 22 0.17 1.49 13.37
C GLU A 22 -0.92 1.68 12.32
N LEU A 23 -0.51 1.68 11.05
CA LEU A 23 -1.42 1.71 9.92
C LEU A 23 -2.18 0.40 9.78
N THR A 24 -3.41 0.49 9.29
CA THR A 24 -4.19 -0.67 8.89
C THR A 24 -3.59 -1.32 7.62
N PRO A 25 -3.82 -2.62 7.38
CA PRO A 25 -3.36 -3.26 6.15
C PRO A 25 -3.84 -2.58 4.86
N PHE A 26 -5.04 -1.97 4.89
CA PHE A 26 -5.57 -1.23 3.74
C PHE A 26 -4.80 0.08 3.49
N GLU A 27 -4.50 0.86 4.54
CA GLU A 27 -3.71 2.09 4.41
C GLU A 27 -2.28 1.81 3.97
N ILE A 28 -1.70 0.68 4.40
CA ILE A 28 -0.38 0.23 3.93
C ILE A 28 -0.43 -0.07 2.43
N LEU A 29 -1.46 -0.78 1.97
CA LEU A 29 -1.65 -1.05 0.54
C LEU A 29 -1.80 0.24 -0.26
N ASP A 30 -2.61 1.19 0.21
CA ASP A 30 -2.85 2.46 -0.47
C ASP A 30 -1.54 3.26 -0.65
N ARG A 31 -0.77 3.42 0.44
CA ARG A 31 0.57 4.03 0.39
C ARG A 31 1.52 3.27 -0.53
N PHE A 32 1.48 1.94 -0.47
CA PHE A 32 2.31 1.09 -1.33
C PHE A 32 1.97 1.31 -2.80
N LEU A 33 0.69 1.46 -3.18
CA LEU A 33 0.28 1.69 -4.55
C LEU A 33 0.68 3.09 -5.04
N ASP A 34 0.58 4.10 -4.17
CA ASP A 34 0.97 5.48 -4.47
C ASP A 34 2.48 5.70 -4.63
N ALA A 35 3.30 4.86 -3.98
CA ALA A 35 4.75 4.93 -4.08
C ALA A 35 5.24 4.83 -5.54
N ARG A 36 6.13 5.74 -5.94
CA ARG A 36 6.60 5.91 -7.32
C ARG A 36 7.81 5.05 -7.65
N THR A 37 8.58 4.69 -6.63
CA THR A 37 9.79 3.87 -6.81
C THR A 37 9.68 2.56 -6.03
N ALA A 38 10.36 1.52 -6.50
CA ALA A 38 10.52 0.27 -5.80
C ALA A 38 11.24 0.48 -4.45
N LYS A 39 12.08 1.50 -4.34
CA LYS A 39 12.73 1.87 -3.07
C LYS A 39 11.70 2.35 -2.03
N GLU A 40 10.82 3.26 -2.39
CA GLU A 40 9.73 3.72 -1.50
C GLU A 40 8.81 2.54 -1.12
N LYS A 41 8.49 1.67 -2.08
CA LYS A 41 7.72 0.44 -1.83
C LYS A 41 8.41 -0.47 -0.81
N ILE A 42 9.74 -0.65 -0.88
CA ILE A 42 10.54 -1.42 0.09
C ILE A 42 10.48 -0.78 1.48
N GLU A 43 10.63 0.55 1.56
CA GLU A 43 10.60 1.29 2.83
C GLU A 43 9.25 1.07 3.55
N ILE A 44 8.12 1.20 2.84
CA ILE A 44 6.77 0.96 3.36
C ILE A 44 6.63 -0.48 3.91
N LEU A 45 7.07 -1.49 3.16
CA LEU A 45 6.97 -2.88 3.60
C LEU A 45 7.88 -3.20 4.79
N SER A 46 9.05 -2.56 4.88
CA SER A 46 9.95 -2.71 6.02
C SER A 46 9.39 -2.08 7.29
N GLU A 47 8.90 -0.85 7.20
CA GLU A 47 8.35 -0.09 8.34
C GLU A 47 7.10 -0.76 8.92
N HIS A 48 6.27 -1.36 8.08
CA HIS A 48 4.99 -1.96 8.48
C HIS A 48 4.99 -3.49 8.41
N SER A 49 6.16 -4.13 8.47
CA SER A 49 6.30 -5.58 8.30
C SER A 49 5.46 -6.41 9.29
N SER A 50 5.24 -5.91 10.51
CA SER A 50 4.40 -6.56 11.53
C SER A 50 2.89 -6.52 11.23
N GLN A 51 2.44 -5.61 10.37
CA GLN A 51 1.05 -5.39 10.02
C GLN A 51 0.66 -6.08 8.70
N ILE A 52 1.63 -6.73 8.03
CA ILE A 52 1.36 -7.47 6.79
C ILE A 52 0.71 -8.81 7.13
N ASP A 53 -0.51 -9.01 6.67
CA ASP A 53 -1.23 -10.28 6.75
C ASP A 53 -1.30 -11.00 5.39
N GLU A 54 -1.85 -12.21 5.37
CA GLU A 54 -1.97 -13.04 4.16
C GLU A 54 -2.78 -12.38 3.04
N ARG A 55 -3.73 -11.51 3.40
CA ARG A 55 -4.57 -10.80 2.44
C ARG A 55 -3.81 -9.64 1.82
N LEU A 56 -3.12 -8.85 2.64
CA LEU A 56 -2.31 -7.72 2.20
C LEU A 56 -1.19 -8.16 1.27
N ILE A 57 -0.41 -9.19 1.65
CA ILE A 57 0.67 -9.67 0.79
C ILE A 57 0.15 -10.19 -0.56
N GLY A 58 -1.02 -10.86 -0.57
CA GLY A 58 -1.65 -11.31 -1.82
C GLY A 58 -2.09 -10.15 -2.72
N ASN A 59 -2.60 -9.07 -2.14
CA ASN A 59 -2.94 -7.86 -2.90
C ASN A 59 -1.68 -7.19 -3.48
N ILE A 60 -0.59 -7.14 -2.70
CA ILE A 60 0.70 -6.60 -3.15
C ILE A 60 1.27 -7.44 -4.29
N GLU A 61 1.31 -8.77 -4.15
CA GLU A 61 1.76 -9.69 -5.20
C GLU A 61 0.96 -9.49 -6.49
N ALA A 62 -0.37 -9.44 -6.39
CA ALA A 62 -1.24 -9.20 -7.55
C ALA A 62 -0.97 -7.83 -8.20
N SER A 63 -0.72 -6.78 -7.41
CA SER A 63 -0.39 -5.45 -7.95
C SER A 63 0.96 -5.38 -8.67
N LEU A 64 1.88 -6.31 -8.37
CA LEU A 64 3.21 -6.40 -8.95
C LEU A 64 3.33 -7.44 -10.08
N ASP A 65 2.22 -8.07 -10.47
CA ASP A 65 2.19 -9.24 -11.37
C ASP A 65 3.11 -10.38 -10.91
N LEU A 66 3.20 -10.59 -9.58
CA LEU A 66 3.95 -11.69 -9.00
C LEU A 66 3.05 -12.92 -8.82
N PRO A 67 3.57 -14.15 -9.03
CA PRO A 67 2.82 -15.36 -8.72
C PRO A 67 2.58 -15.41 -7.21
N GLY A 68 1.32 -15.36 -6.79
CA GLY A 68 0.96 -15.50 -5.38
C GLY A 68 0.81 -16.96 -4.95
N GLY A 69 1.07 -17.24 -3.67
CA GLY A 69 0.55 -18.45 -3.00
C GLY A 69 1.53 -19.57 -2.67
N ASP A 70 2.84 -19.40 -2.86
CA ASP A 70 3.83 -20.40 -2.45
C ASP A 70 4.62 -19.94 -1.20
N GLY A 71 4.67 -20.80 -0.18
CA GLY A 71 5.44 -20.59 1.05
C GLY A 71 4.70 -19.88 2.18
N THR A 72 5.41 -19.60 3.28
CA THR A 72 4.89 -18.88 4.44
C THR A 72 4.76 -17.38 4.16
N LEU A 73 3.92 -16.67 4.92
CA LEU A 73 3.80 -15.21 4.87
C LEU A 73 5.16 -14.49 4.82
N TRP A 74 6.09 -14.90 5.68
CA TRP A 74 7.43 -14.31 5.72
C TRP A 74 8.25 -14.58 4.45
N GLN A 75 8.17 -15.80 3.91
CA GLN A 75 8.83 -16.15 2.65
C GLN A 75 8.28 -15.34 1.47
N ARG A 76 6.97 -15.11 1.45
CA ARG A 76 6.29 -14.29 0.44
C ARG A 76 6.69 -12.81 0.56
N ILE A 77 6.74 -12.27 1.77
CA ILE A 77 7.26 -10.92 2.02
C ILE A 77 8.70 -10.80 1.52
N GLU A 78 9.57 -11.75 1.85
CA GLU A 78 10.97 -11.70 1.39
C GLU A 78 11.10 -11.84 -0.12
N TYR A 79 10.24 -12.65 -0.77
CA TYR A 79 10.17 -12.76 -2.22
C TYR A 79 9.78 -11.43 -2.88
N VAL A 80 8.72 -10.77 -2.39
CA VAL A 80 8.33 -9.43 -2.84
C VAL A 80 9.48 -8.44 -2.66
N MET A 81 10.14 -8.43 -1.49
CA MET A 81 11.28 -7.56 -1.21
C MET A 81 12.44 -7.83 -2.16
N TYR A 82 12.74 -9.10 -2.47
CA TYR A 82 13.76 -9.48 -3.45
C TYR A 82 13.44 -8.95 -4.86
N CYS A 83 12.20 -9.11 -5.32
CA CYS A 83 11.74 -8.60 -6.60
C CYS A 83 11.86 -7.06 -6.68
N LEU A 84 11.42 -6.35 -5.63
CA LEU A 84 11.53 -4.89 -5.57
C LEU A 84 12.99 -4.42 -5.53
N ARG A 85 13.88 -5.07 -4.76
CA ARG A 85 15.31 -4.75 -4.73
C ARG A 85 15.95 -4.92 -6.10
N THR A 86 15.55 -5.95 -6.83
CA THR A 86 16.00 -6.19 -8.20
C THR A 86 15.50 -5.09 -9.14
N LYS A 87 14.21 -4.74 -9.08
CA LYS A 87 13.63 -3.63 -9.88
C LYS A 87 14.30 -2.30 -9.59
N SER A 88 14.56 -1.97 -8.32
CA SER A 88 15.17 -0.71 -7.90
C SER A 88 16.54 -0.46 -8.55
N ARG A 89 17.31 -1.52 -8.88
CA ARG A 89 18.59 -1.38 -9.61
C ARG A 89 18.44 -0.88 -11.04
N PHE A 90 17.26 -1.04 -11.64
CA PHE A 90 16.97 -0.68 -13.03
C PHE A 90 15.93 0.44 -13.15
N GLU A 91 15.50 1.02 -12.03
CA GLU A 91 14.61 2.19 -11.98
C GLU A 91 15.31 3.50 -12.36
N THR A 92 16.57 3.46 -12.76
CA THR A 92 17.24 4.60 -13.41
C THR A 92 16.37 5.15 -14.52
N ASP A 93 16.09 6.45 -14.42
CA ASP A 93 15.24 7.23 -15.30
C ASP A 93 15.17 6.60 -16.68
N ARG A 94 13.98 6.17 -17.09
CA ARG A 94 13.63 6.27 -18.51
C ARG A 94 13.67 7.77 -18.84
N LEU A 95 14.88 8.32 -18.96
CA LEU A 95 15.20 9.52 -19.70
C LEU A 95 14.70 9.23 -21.11
N ARG A 96 13.44 9.57 -21.34
CA ARG A 96 12.96 9.97 -22.65
C ARG A 96 13.27 11.45 -22.83
#